data_AF-A0A428QIU0-F1
#
_entry.id   AF-A0A428QIU0-F1
#
_cell.length_a   1.000
_cell.length_b   1.000
_cell.length_c   1.000
_cell.angle_alpha   90.00
_cell.angle_beta   90.00
_cell.angle_gamma   90.00
#
_symmetry.space_group_name_H-M   'P 1'
#
loop_
_entity.id
_entity.type
_entity.pdbx_description
1 polymer ?
#
loop_
_entity_poly.entity_id
_entity_poly.type
_entity_poly.pdbx_seq_one_letter_code
_entity_poly.pdbx_strand_id
1 'polypeptide(L)'
;MSGEECCCAICGVILNDEVNIGSRQQSALRRRRELVRRRREGLPPTDDSTNGDDPAIDPFDDEPRDWHPYQEDQSYDPDLVSEESLEWLANVACVGYNPGVPGEHRSFLSETEPYEEPVSLVSRSMDRTESQPLGYHSVEEPNKPVAFPFHRECYIMLNRVQSATKHDSQVDPDLLYDIMAGLSSRDWYRLEIDYGPVSWDPWGWATVPGEEFVVTNPTDVVDFYNHLREKLVSGDFPPSPEKVLPGPASLDADPFYKLSGELICEIALTVPYDELLSLRSASRAFYNATQSNGFWRSRITVDMPWLWELETTLKTLTDQIDYKKLYA
;
A
#
# COMPACT_ATOMS: atom_id res chain seq x y z
N MET A 1 -27.54 -1.32 -15.39
CA MET A 1 -26.33 -0.49 -15.52
C MET A 1 -25.53 -0.86 -14.28
N SER A 2 -24.41 -1.55 -14.48
CA SER A 2 -23.53 -1.98 -13.40
C SER A 2 -23.17 -0.77 -12.56
N GLY A 3 -23.27 -0.93 -11.25
CA GLY A 3 -22.84 0.09 -10.31
C GLY A 3 -21.41 0.52 -10.62
N GLU A 4 -21.14 1.81 -10.65
CA GLU A 4 -19.77 2.30 -10.81
C GLU A 4 -18.95 1.82 -9.60
N GLU A 5 -17.92 1.00 -9.85
CA GLU A 5 -17.02 0.48 -8.82
C GLU A 5 -16.32 1.66 -8.14
N CYS A 6 -16.59 1.84 -6.85
CA CYS A 6 -15.93 2.88 -6.05
C CYS A 6 -14.70 2.30 -5.36
N CYS A 7 -13.58 3.02 -5.45
CA CYS A 7 -12.32 2.64 -4.82
C CYS A 7 -11.97 3.52 -3.62
N CYS A 8 -11.22 2.98 -2.67
CA CYS A 8 -10.70 3.70 -1.53
C CYS A 8 -9.80 4.86 -1.97
N ALA A 9 -10.08 6.07 -1.49
CA ALA A 9 -9.28 7.27 -1.78
C ALA A 9 -7.83 7.14 -1.36
N ILE A 10 -7.57 6.38 -0.30
CA ILE A 10 -6.25 6.28 0.34
C ILE A 10 -5.39 5.18 -0.29
N CYS A 11 -5.95 3.99 -0.55
CA CYS A 11 -5.18 2.86 -1.09
C CYS A 11 -5.53 2.48 -2.53
N GLY A 12 -6.58 3.07 -3.10
CA GLY A 12 -7.08 2.76 -4.44
C GLY A 12 -7.90 1.47 -4.52
N VAL A 13 -7.88 0.60 -3.52
CA VAL A 13 -8.51 -0.73 -3.58
C VAL A 13 -10.04 -0.64 -3.49
N ILE A 14 -10.76 -1.61 -4.06
CA ILE A 14 -12.23 -1.71 -4.04
C ILE A 14 -12.82 -1.65 -2.61
N LEU A 15 -14.04 -1.11 -2.49
CA LEU A 15 -14.74 -0.82 -1.23
C LEU A 15 -15.81 -1.86 -0.84
N ASN A 16 -15.66 -3.11 -1.29
CA ASN A 16 -16.57 -4.21 -0.98
C ASN A 16 -15.82 -5.55 -0.92
N ASP A 17 -16.56 -6.62 -0.64
CA ASP A 17 -16.09 -8.00 -0.56
C ASP A 17 -16.12 -8.73 -1.91
N GLU A 18 -16.35 -8.04 -3.04
CA GLU A 18 -16.36 -8.64 -4.38
C GLU A 18 -14.94 -8.91 -4.90
N VAL A 19 -14.22 -9.72 -4.15
CA VAL A 19 -12.87 -10.16 -4.45
C VAL A 19 -12.90 -11.67 -4.70
N ASN A 20 -12.43 -12.10 -5.87
CA ASN A 20 -12.42 -13.51 -6.21
C ASN A 20 -11.30 -14.24 -5.48
N ILE A 21 -11.65 -15.19 -4.61
CA ILE A 21 -10.71 -16.15 -4.03
C ILE A 21 -10.80 -17.45 -4.83
N GLY A 22 -9.66 -17.94 -5.31
CA GLY A 22 -9.62 -19.12 -6.16
C GLY A 22 -9.84 -20.44 -5.44
N SER A 23 -9.95 -21.50 -6.24
CA SER A 23 -10.04 -22.87 -5.74
C SER A 23 -8.77 -23.32 -5.02
N ARG A 24 -8.96 -24.17 -4.00
CA ARG A 24 -7.89 -24.89 -3.29
C ARG A 24 -7.42 -26.16 -4.02
N GLN A 25 -7.99 -26.47 -5.19
CA GLN A 25 -7.55 -27.60 -6.02
C GLN A 25 -6.06 -27.46 -6.40
N GLN A 26 -5.30 -28.57 -6.31
CA GLN A 26 -3.85 -28.53 -6.53
C GLN A 26 -3.46 -28.15 -7.96
N SER A 27 -4.25 -28.55 -8.96
CA SER A 27 -4.06 -28.14 -10.36
C SER A 27 -4.21 -26.62 -10.51
N ALA A 28 -5.25 -26.06 -9.90
CA ALA A 28 -5.56 -24.64 -9.92
C ALA A 28 -4.50 -23.79 -9.20
N LEU A 29 -4.07 -24.21 -8.01
CA LEU A 29 -2.97 -23.57 -7.27
C LEU A 29 -1.66 -23.57 -8.06
N ARG A 30 -1.30 -24.71 -8.68
CA ARG A 30 -0.08 -24.80 -9.50
C ARG A 30 -0.14 -23.85 -10.69
N ARG A 31 -1.29 -23.80 -11.38
CA ARG A 31 -1.52 -22.91 -12.52
C ARG A 31 -1.40 -21.44 -12.11
N ARG A 32 -2.11 -21.00 -11.07
CA ARG A 32 -2.05 -19.62 -10.56
C ARG A 32 -0.63 -19.22 -10.18
N ARG A 33 0.07 -20.06 -9.41
CA ARG A 33 1.44 -19.77 -8.94
C ARG A 33 2.44 -19.72 -10.10
N GLU A 34 2.28 -20.55 -11.13
CA GLU A 34 3.09 -20.48 -12.35
C GLU A 34 2.82 -19.18 -13.12
N LEU A 35 1.55 -18.75 -13.25
CA LEU A 35 1.21 -17.46 -13.87
C LEU A 35 1.89 -16.29 -13.14
N VAL A 36 1.82 -16.27 -11.81
CA VAL A 36 2.48 -15.26 -10.96
C VAL A 36 3.99 -15.28 -11.17
N ARG A 37 4.61 -16.47 -11.14
CA ARG A 37 6.06 -16.64 -11.37
C ARG A 37 6.47 -16.09 -12.72
N ARG A 38 5.76 -16.46 -13.79
CA ARG A 38 6.03 -15.98 -15.16
C ARG A 38 5.90 -14.47 -15.29
N ARG A 39 4.86 -13.88 -14.69
CA ARG A 39 4.68 -12.42 -14.69
C ARG A 39 5.85 -11.72 -14.01
N ARG A 40 6.28 -12.20 -12.83
CA ARG A 40 7.43 -11.66 -12.09
C ARG A 40 8.75 -11.78 -12.87
N GLU A 41 8.90 -12.82 -13.68
CA GLU A 41 10.07 -13.04 -14.53
C GLU A 41 9.98 -12.36 -15.92
N GLY A 42 8.87 -11.69 -16.23
CA GLY A 42 8.64 -11.07 -17.55
C GLY A 42 8.53 -12.09 -18.69
N LEU A 43 8.14 -13.33 -18.38
CA LEU A 43 7.93 -14.38 -19.38
C LEU A 43 6.57 -14.23 -20.06
N PRO A 44 6.44 -14.57 -21.35
CA PRO A 44 5.15 -14.49 -22.05
C PRO A 44 4.11 -15.44 -21.40
N PRO A 45 2.81 -15.14 -21.52
CA PRO A 45 1.75 -16.09 -21.15
C PRO A 45 1.96 -17.42 -21.87
N THR A 46 1.58 -18.53 -21.24
CA THR A 46 1.44 -19.81 -21.95
C THR A 46 0.25 -19.72 -22.91
N ASP A 47 0.34 -20.35 -24.09
CA ASP A 47 -0.67 -20.27 -25.17
C ASP A 47 -2.11 -20.62 -24.74
N ASP A 48 -2.29 -21.28 -23.58
CA ASP A 48 -3.58 -21.60 -22.96
C ASP A 48 -4.38 -20.38 -22.45
N SER A 49 -3.83 -19.16 -22.46
CA SER A 49 -4.47 -17.97 -21.87
C SER A 49 -5.09 -16.99 -22.89
N THR A 50 -4.93 -17.22 -24.20
CA THR A 50 -5.24 -16.17 -25.22
C THR A 50 -6.43 -16.42 -26.12
N ASN A 51 -6.96 -17.65 -26.16
CA ASN A 51 -8.21 -17.93 -26.85
C ASN A 51 -9.20 -18.42 -25.80
N GLY A 52 -10.43 -17.92 -25.80
CA GLY A 52 -11.52 -18.39 -24.93
C GLY A 52 -11.95 -19.84 -25.20
N ASP A 53 -11.04 -20.68 -25.66
CA ASP A 53 -11.13 -22.12 -25.73
C ASP A 53 -10.69 -22.69 -24.39
N ASP A 54 -11.53 -23.57 -23.84
CA ASP A 54 -11.30 -24.27 -22.58
C ASP A 54 -9.86 -24.82 -22.53
N PRO A 55 -8.99 -24.37 -21.61
CA PRO A 55 -7.63 -24.87 -21.54
C PRO A 55 -7.67 -26.39 -21.41
N ALA A 56 -6.80 -27.05 -22.17
CA ALA A 56 -6.73 -28.50 -22.24
C ALA A 56 -6.86 -29.08 -20.84
N ILE A 57 -7.93 -29.86 -20.61
CA ILE A 57 -8.15 -30.58 -19.37
C ILE A 57 -6.86 -31.34 -19.07
N ASP A 58 -6.19 -31.01 -17.97
CA ASP A 58 -5.07 -31.80 -17.49
C ASP A 58 -5.61 -33.23 -17.39
N PRO A 59 -5.10 -34.19 -18.18
CA PRO A 59 -5.65 -35.53 -18.25
C PRO A 59 -5.50 -36.32 -16.93
N PHE A 60 -4.92 -35.70 -15.89
CA PHE A 60 -4.83 -36.21 -14.53
C PHE A 60 -5.73 -35.48 -13.53
N ASP A 61 -6.55 -34.52 -13.97
CA ASP A 61 -7.48 -33.76 -13.13
C ASP A 61 -8.87 -34.39 -13.21
N ASP A 62 -9.07 -35.48 -12.44
CA ASP A 62 -10.33 -36.22 -12.34
C ASP A 62 -11.36 -35.53 -11.42
N GLU A 63 -11.01 -34.40 -10.79
CA GLU A 63 -11.91 -33.64 -9.93
C GLU A 63 -12.76 -32.65 -10.75
N PRO A 64 -14.08 -32.56 -10.51
CA PRO A 64 -14.90 -31.54 -11.14
C PRO A 64 -14.37 -30.14 -10.77
N ARG A 65 -14.15 -29.30 -11.77
CA ARG A 65 -13.71 -27.91 -11.56
C ARG A 65 -14.85 -27.12 -10.94
N ASP A 66 -14.58 -26.48 -9.81
CA ASP A 66 -15.53 -25.59 -9.14
C ASP A 66 -15.63 -24.21 -9.84
N TRP A 67 -14.61 -23.84 -10.61
CA TRP A 67 -14.46 -22.52 -11.25
C TRP A 67 -14.16 -22.62 -12.74
N HIS A 68 -14.63 -21.64 -13.53
CA HIS A 68 -14.22 -21.51 -14.92
C HIS A 68 -12.72 -21.10 -14.98
N PRO A 69 -11.89 -21.68 -15.86
CA PRO A 69 -10.45 -21.41 -15.88
C PRO A 69 -10.07 -19.93 -15.99
N TYR A 70 -10.83 -19.15 -16.74
CA TYR A 70 -10.66 -17.69 -16.80
C TYR A 70 -10.87 -17.00 -15.44
N GLN A 71 -11.86 -17.42 -14.66
CA GLN A 71 -12.10 -16.85 -13.33
C GLN A 71 -11.02 -17.29 -12.33
N GLU A 72 -10.56 -18.54 -12.46
CA GLU A 72 -9.47 -19.07 -11.64
C GLU A 72 -8.13 -18.35 -11.88
N ASP A 73 -7.88 -17.94 -13.13
CA ASP A 73 -6.71 -17.14 -13.54
C ASP A 73 -6.82 -15.66 -13.12
N GLN A 74 -8.01 -15.22 -12.67
CA GLN A 74 -8.32 -13.86 -12.21
C GLN A 74 -8.76 -13.87 -10.74
N SER A 75 -8.24 -14.81 -9.95
CA SER A 75 -8.55 -14.94 -8.53
C SER A 75 -7.29 -15.04 -7.67
N TYR A 76 -7.38 -14.59 -6.43
CA TYR A 76 -6.27 -14.64 -5.49
C TYR A 76 -6.00 -16.05 -4.99
N ASP A 77 -4.76 -16.28 -4.53
CA ASP A 77 -4.37 -17.55 -3.93
C ASP A 77 -5.07 -17.75 -2.57
N PRO A 78 -5.90 -18.80 -2.40
CA PRO A 78 -6.62 -19.07 -1.14
C PRO A 78 -5.70 -19.47 0.03
N ASP A 79 -4.42 -19.73 -0.22
CA ASP A 79 -3.43 -19.93 0.85
C ASP A 79 -2.83 -18.60 1.35
N LEU A 80 -3.07 -17.49 0.65
CA LEU A 80 -2.56 -16.16 1.01
C LEU A 80 -3.66 -15.22 1.52
N VAL A 81 -4.88 -15.36 1.01
CA VAL A 81 -6.05 -14.59 1.45
C VAL A 81 -7.24 -15.52 1.73
N SER A 82 -8.05 -15.13 2.71
CA SER A 82 -9.32 -15.77 3.08
C SER A 82 -10.43 -14.73 3.12
N GLU A 83 -11.69 -15.18 3.08
CA GLU A 83 -12.86 -14.29 3.25
C GLU A 83 -12.74 -13.46 4.54
N GLU A 84 -12.36 -14.09 5.65
CA GLU A 84 -12.09 -13.44 6.94
C GLU A 84 -11.01 -12.35 6.82
N SER A 85 -9.92 -12.62 6.10
CA SER A 85 -8.84 -11.64 5.92
C SER A 85 -9.24 -10.44 5.05
N LEU A 86 -10.34 -10.54 4.29
CA LEU A 86 -10.85 -9.51 3.39
C LEU A 86 -12.03 -8.73 3.97
N GLU A 87 -12.60 -9.13 5.11
CA GLU A 87 -13.75 -8.45 5.74
C GLU A 87 -13.53 -6.94 5.94
N TRP A 88 -12.28 -6.52 6.15
CA TRP A 88 -11.91 -5.12 6.33
C TRP A 88 -12.17 -4.24 5.09
N LEU A 89 -12.26 -4.82 3.88
CA LEU A 89 -12.58 -4.07 2.66
C LEU A 89 -14.00 -3.49 2.69
N ALA A 90 -14.92 -4.13 3.41
CA ALA A 90 -16.26 -3.60 3.64
C ALA A 90 -16.30 -2.57 4.79
N ASN A 91 -15.22 -2.43 5.57
CA ASN A 91 -15.14 -1.50 6.69
C ASN A 91 -14.78 -0.09 6.19
N VAL A 92 -15.78 0.60 5.65
CA VAL A 92 -15.60 1.88 4.99
C VAL A 92 -15.99 3.07 5.88
N ALA A 93 -15.48 4.24 5.51
CA ALA A 93 -15.83 5.56 6.01
C ALA A 93 -15.67 6.56 4.85
N CYS A 94 -16.07 7.81 5.04
CA CYS A 94 -15.77 8.86 4.07
C CYS A 94 -15.50 10.21 4.69
N VAL A 95 -14.82 11.05 3.92
CA VAL A 95 -14.78 12.49 4.15
C VAL A 95 -15.68 13.17 3.12
N GLY A 96 -16.60 14.01 3.61
CA GLY A 96 -17.52 14.76 2.76
C GLY A 96 -17.56 16.22 3.15
N TYR A 97 -18.10 17.06 2.27
CA TYR A 97 -18.25 18.50 2.49
C TYR A 97 -19.72 18.90 2.63
N ASN A 98 -20.06 19.62 3.69
CA ASN A 98 -21.42 20.12 3.92
C ASN A 98 -21.48 21.66 3.82
N PRO A 99 -21.93 22.22 2.68
CA PRO A 99 -22.03 23.67 2.51
C PRO A 99 -23.12 24.31 3.38
N GLY A 100 -24.02 23.51 3.97
CA GLY A 100 -25.16 23.99 4.76
C GLY A 100 -24.85 24.27 6.23
N VAL A 101 -23.67 23.88 6.74
CA VAL A 101 -23.28 24.12 8.14
C VAL A 101 -22.62 25.50 8.27
N PRO A 102 -23.08 26.36 9.21
CA PRO A 102 -22.41 27.63 9.47
C PRO A 102 -21.07 27.39 10.21
N GLY A 103 -19.97 27.87 9.64
CA GLY A 103 -18.64 27.76 10.25
C GLY A 103 -17.49 27.79 9.24
N GLU A 104 -16.26 27.87 9.75
CA GLU A 104 -15.04 27.66 8.95
C GLU A 104 -14.86 26.18 8.58
N HIS A 105 -15.17 25.28 9.52
CA HIS A 105 -15.09 23.83 9.34
C HIS A 105 -16.38 23.27 8.77
N ARG A 106 -16.33 22.81 7.51
CA ARG A 106 -17.51 22.34 6.75
C ARG A 106 -17.41 20.89 6.31
N SER A 107 -16.23 20.28 6.46
CA SER A 107 -16.01 18.88 6.15
C SER A 107 -16.33 17.99 7.35
N PHE A 108 -16.76 16.76 7.07
CA PHE A 108 -17.12 15.79 8.10
C PHE A 108 -16.54 14.42 7.76
N LEU A 109 -16.26 13.64 8.80
CA LEU A 109 -16.00 12.21 8.69
C LEU A 109 -17.29 11.46 9.00
N SER A 110 -17.80 10.67 8.06
CA SER A 110 -18.94 9.79 8.33
C SER A 110 -18.48 8.37 8.53
N GLU A 111 -19.01 7.77 9.60
CA GLU A 111 -19.10 6.32 9.72
C GLU A 111 -20.21 5.83 8.78
N THR A 112 -19.95 4.75 8.05
CA THR A 112 -20.86 4.24 7.03
C THR A 112 -21.27 2.81 7.36
N GLU A 113 -22.51 2.47 7.06
CA GLU A 113 -22.95 1.07 6.94
C GLU A 113 -23.05 0.76 5.44
N PRO A 114 -22.51 -0.38 4.96
CA PRO A 114 -22.66 -0.78 3.56
C PRO A 114 -24.15 -1.03 3.28
N TYR A 115 -24.70 -0.41 2.24
CA TYR A 115 -26.04 -0.72 1.71
C TYR A 115 -25.90 -1.40 0.34
N GLU A 116 -26.89 -2.21 0.00
CA GLU A 116 -26.85 -3.33 -0.97
C GLU A 116 -26.61 -3.00 -2.46
N GLU A 117 -26.13 -1.80 -2.83
CA GLU A 117 -25.80 -1.39 -4.22
C GLU A 117 -24.68 -0.32 -4.17
N PRO A 118 -23.84 -0.12 -5.22
CA PRO A 118 -22.47 0.43 -5.08
C PRO A 118 -22.40 1.66 -4.16
N VAL A 119 -21.86 1.42 -2.97
CA VAL A 119 -21.41 2.40 -1.96
C VAL A 119 -22.25 3.70 -1.90
N SER A 120 -23.55 3.59 -1.63
CA SER A 120 -24.33 4.77 -1.23
C SER A 120 -24.04 5.12 0.24
N LEU A 121 -23.10 6.04 0.50
CA LEU A 121 -22.76 6.39 1.88
C LEU A 121 -23.80 7.34 2.50
N VAL A 122 -24.40 6.93 3.61
CA VAL A 122 -25.36 7.76 4.36
C VAL A 122 -24.65 8.50 5.49
N SER A 123 -24.64 9.84 5.44
CA SER A 123 -24.18 10.66 6.56
C SER A 123 -25.22 10.71 7.67
N ARG A 124 -24.92 10.17 8.85
CA ARG A 124 -25.75 10.34 10.06
C ARG A 124 -25.75 11.79 10.59
N SER A 125 -24.82 12.63 10.14
CA SER A 125 -24.70 14.03 10.58
C SER A 125 -25.60 14.99 9.81
N MET A 126 -26.25 14.54 8.73
CA MET A 126 -27.23 15.36 8.03
C MET A 126 -28.61 15.10 8.64
N ASP A 127 -29.19 16.11 9.29
CA ASP A 127 -30.61 16.21 9.67
C ASP A 127 -31.53 16.25 8.42
N ARG A 128 -31.37 15.29 7.51
CA ARG A 128 -32.16 15.14 6.30
C ARG A 128 -32.61 13.69 6.18
N THR A 129 -33.92 13.55 6.13
CA THR A 129 -34.72 12.34 6.03
C THR A 129 -34.56 11.57 4.71
N GLU A 130 -33.53 11.88 3.92
CA GLU A 130 -33.30 11.29 2.61
C GLU A 130 -31.82 10.87 2.49
N SER A 131 -31.62 9.55 2.46
CA SER A 131 -30.38 8.88 2.12
C SER A 131 -29.90 9.36 0.75
N GLN A 132 -28.76 10.03 0.65
CA GLN A 132 -28.16 10.40 -0.63
C GLN A 132 -26.90 9.59 -0.87
N PRO A 133 -26.74 8.97 -2.06
CA PRO A 133 -25.49 8.30 -2.41
C PRO A 133 -24.37 9.34 -2.49
N LEU A 134 -23.35 9.15 -1.67
CA LEU A 134 -22.15 9.97 -1.59
C LEU A 134 -20.99 9.16 -2.18
N GLY A 135 -20.68 9.38 -3.46
CA GLY A 135 -19.55 8.78 -4.16
C GLY A 135 -18.62 9.83 -4.78
N TYR A 136 -17.54 9.39 -5.44
CA TYR A 136 -16.74 10.27 -6.30
C TYR A 136 -17.66 10.87 -7.36
N HIS A 137 -17.79 12.20 -7.38
CA HIS A 137 -18.42 12.99 -8.44
C HIS A 137 -19.51 12.30 -9.30
N SER A 138 -20.79 12.62 -9.06
CA SER A 138 -21.86 12.26 -10.01
C SER A 138 -21.72 13.06 -11.32
N VAL A 139 -21.50 12.37 -12.44
CA VAL A 139 -21.50 12.95 -13.81
C VAL A 139 -22.84 13.63 -14.12
N GLU A 140 -23.92 13.09 -13.56
CA GLU A 140 -25.27 13.61 -13.75
C GLU A 140 -25.51 14.90 -12.95
N GLU A 141 -24.76 15.09 -11.85
CA GLU A 141 -24.96 16.20 -10.91
C GLU A 141 -23.62 16.82 -10.47
N PRO A 142 -22.92 17.53 -11.37
CA PRO A 142 -21.60 18.11 -11.12
C PRO A 142 -21.58 19.17 -9.99
N ASN A 143 -22.76 19.60 -9.52
CA ASN A 143 -22.92 20.56 -8.44
C ASN A 143 -23.23 19.90 -7.08
N LYS A 144 -23.27 18.57 -6.99
CA LYS A 144 -23.50 17.88 -5.71
C LYS A 144 -22.20 17.79 -4.90
N PRO A 145 -22.29 17.90 -3.56
CA PRO A 145 -21.14 17.68 -2.69
C PRO A 145 -20.59 16.27 -2.89
N VAL A 146 -19.29 16.17 -3.17
CA VAL A 146 -18.59 14.90 -3.31
C VAL A 146 -18.22 14.38 -1.94
N ALA A 147 -18.21 13.06 -1.77
CA ALA A 147 -17.54 12.42 -0.66
C ALA A 147 -16.47 11.47 -1.19
N PHE A 148 -15.37 11.37 -0.44
CA PHE A 148 -14.27 10.49 -0.75
C PHE A 148 -14.31 9.29 0.20
N PRO A 149 -14.75 8.11 -0.28
CA PRO A 149 -14.76 6.90 0.52
C PRO A 149 -13.36 6.35 0.75
N PHE A 150 -13.14 5.70 1.88
CA PHE A 150 -11.91 4.97 2.19
C PHE A 150 -12.16 3.89 3.24
N HIS A 151 -11.30 2.87 3.27
CA HIS A 151 -11.29 1.89 4.35
C HIS A 151 -10.86 2.54 5.67
N ARG A 152 -11.49 2.15 6.78
CA ARG A 152 -11.14 2.66 8.12
C ARG A 152 -9.72 2.32 8.50
N GLU A 153 -9.26 1.14 8.12
CA GLU A 153 -7.91 0.64 8.32
C GLU A 153 -6.91 1.56 7.62
N CYS A 154 -7.18 1.97 6.38
CA CYS A 154 -6.37 2.96 5.67
C CYS A 154 -6.33 4.32 6.39
N TYR A 155 -7.46 4.76 6.95
CA TYR A 155 -7.51 6.00 7.75
C TYR A 155 -6.74 5.90 9.07
N ILE A 156 -6.74 4.72 9.71
CA ILE A 156 -5.90 4.44 10.88
C ILE A 156 -4.43 4.55 10.52
N MET A 157 -4.00 3.98 9.38
CA MET A 157 -2.63 4.11 8.88
C MET A 157 -2.24 5.58 8.68
N LEU A 158 -3.11 6.36 8.02
CA LEU A 158 -2.88 7.78 7.76
C LEU A 158 -2.71 8.57 9.06
N ASN A 159 -3.58 8.37 10.05
CA ASN A 159 -3.45 9.01 11.36
C ASN A 159 -2.17 8.60 12.08
N ARG A 160 -1.77 7.32 12.02
CA ARG A 160 -0.54 6.85 12.65
C ARG A 160 0.70 7.53 12.05
N VAL A 161 0.78 7.62 10.72
CA VAL A 161 1.87 8.32 10.02
C VAL A 161 1.87 9.81 10.37
N GLN A 162 0.70 10.45 10.46
CA GLN A 162 0.61 11.84 10.87
C GLN A 162 1.05 12.05 12.32
N SER A 163 0.62 11.21 13.26
CA SER A 163 1.02 11.30 14.66
C SER A 163 2.53 11.08 14.84
N ALA A 164 3.13 10.19 14.04
CA ALA A 164 4.57 9.95 14.04
C ALA A 164 5.37 11.16 13.52
N THR A 165 4.82 11.91 12.56
CA THR A 165 5.51 13.04 11.90
C THR A 165 5.22 14.40 12.52
N LYS A 166 4.05 14.60 13.15
CA LYS A 166 3.58 15.89 13.66
C LYS A 166 3.20 15.89 15.15
N HIS A 167 3.60 14.88 15.91
CA HIS A 167 3.34 14.73 17.36
C HIS A 167 1.87 14.91 17.75
N ASP A 168 1.09 13.82 17.64
CA ASP A 168 -0.26 13.69 18.21
C ASP A 168 -1.35 14.58 17.58
N SER A 169 -1.13 15.04 16.34
CA SER A 169 -2.16 15.74 15.56
C SER A 169 -3.04 14.73 14.82
N GLN A 170 -4.35 14.78 15.04
CA GLN A 170 -5.32 14.09 14.19
C GLN A 170 -5.34 14.69 12.77
N VAL A 171 -5.75 13.89 11.79
CA VAL A 171 -6.02 14.38 10.44
C VAL A 171 -7.16 15.40 10.50
N ASP A 172 -6.90 16.61 10.01
CA ASP A 172 -7.93 17.64 9.86
C ASP A 172 -8.86 17.25 8.70
N PRO A 173 -10.17 17.04 8.94
CA PRO A 173 -11.12 16.66 7.89
C PRO A 173 -11.22 17.67 6.74
N ASP A 174 -11.07 18.97 7.01
CA ASP A 174 -11.13 19.99 5.95
C ASP A 174 -9.90 19.91 5.05
N LEU A 175 -8.71 19.78 5.66
CA LEU A 175 -7.48 19.60 4.90
C LEU A 175 -7.50 18.29 4.10
N LEU A 176 -8.02 17.21 4.69
CA LEU A 176 -8.15 15.93 4.02
C LEU A 176 -9.07 16.04 2.80
N TYR A 177 -10.23 16.68 2.97
CA TYR A 177 -11.18 16.91 1.88
C TYR A 177 -10.55 17.73 0.75
N ASP A 178 -9.92 18.86 1.07
CA ASP A 178 -9.30 19.74 0.09
C ASP A 178 -8.19 19.05 -0.70
N ILE A 179 -7.37 18.22 -0.04
CA ILE A 179 -6.33 17.42 -0.69
C ILE A 179 -6.96 16.39 -1.64
N MET A 180 -7.94 15.61 -1.17
CA MET A 180 -8.60 14.60 -2.00
C MET A 180 -9.34 15.23 -3.18
N ALA A 181 -9.99 16.36 -2.98
CA ALA A 181 -10.62 17.13 -4.05
C ALA A 181 -9.58 17.67 -5.05
N GLY A 182 -8.45 18.18 -4.58
CA GLY A 182 -7.36 18.65 -5.43
C GLY A 182 -6.68 17.54 -6.24
N LEU A 183 -6.71 16.31 -5.75
CA LEU A 183 -6.17 15.12 -6.42
C LEU A 183 -7.23 14.34 -7.21
N SER A 184 -8.48 14.80 -7.23
CA SER A 184 -9.53 14.13 -8.00
C SER A 184 -9.33 14.37 -9.49
N SER A 185 -9.22 13.26 -10.24
CA SER A 185 -9.13 13.31 -11.70
C SER A 185 -10.51 13.46 -12.34
N ARG A 186 -10.56 13.66 -13.66
CA ARG A 186 -11.79 13.49 -14.43
C ARG A 186 -12.22 12.03 -14.57
N ASP A 187 -11.35 11.08 -14.22
CA ASP A 187 -11.59 9.64 -14.33
C ASP A 187 -12.18 9.13 -13.00
N TRP A 188 -13.41 8.66 -13.07
CA TRP A 188 -14.45 8.67 -12.02
C TRP A 188 -14.28 7.69 -10.84
N TYR A 189 -13.11 7.10 -10.65
CA TYR A 189 -12.94 5.95 -9.74
C TYR A 189 -11.80 6.07 -8.73
N ARG A 190 -10.85 7.01 -8.87
CA ARG A 190 -9.71 7.14 -7.94
C ARG A 190 -9.06 8.53 -7.95
N LEU A 191 -8.19 8.78 -6.98
CA LEU A 191 -7.34 9.97 -6.94
C LEU A 191 -6.12 9.81 -7.87
N GLU A 192 -5.57 10.93 -8.34
CA GLU A 192 -4.31 11.01 -9.09
C GLU A 192 -3.09 10.83 -8.17
N ILE A 193 -3.01 9.65 -7.55
CA ILE A 193 -1.94 9.26 -6.64
C ILE A 193 -1.23 8.03 -7.22
N ASP A 194 0.09 7.98 -7.03
CA ASP A 194 0.85 6.76 -7.27
C ASP A 194 0.57 5.75 -6.14
N TYR A 195 -0.31 4.79 -6.41
CA TYR A 195 -0.64 3.69 -5.50
C TYR A 195 0.43 2.58 -5.49
N GLY A 196 1.56 2.76 -6.18
CA GLY A 196 2.64 1.79 -6.27
C GLY A 196 2.40 0.73 -7.35
N PRO A 197 2.98 -0.47 -7.20
CA PRO A 197 2.97 -1.51 -8.23
C PRO A 197 1.64 -2.27 -8.27
N VAL A 198 0.52 -1.55 -8.32
CA VAL A 198 -0.82 -2.12 -8.42
C VAL A 198 -1.28 -2.08 -9.86
N SER A 199 -1.71 -3.22 -10.38
CA SER A 199 -2.28 -3.32 -11.71
C SER A 199 -3.75 -2.93 -11.67
N TRP A 200 -4.14 -2.01 -12.56
CA TRP A 200 -5.52 -1.57 -12.72
C TRP A 200 -6.01 -1.98 -14.10
N ASP A 201 -7.24 -2.47 -14.17
CA ASP A 201 -7.90 -2.63 -15.44
C ASP A 201 -8.38 -1.23 -15.92
N PRO A 202 -8.32 -0.91 -17.24
CA PRO A 202 -8.86 0.35 -17.76
C PRO A 202 -10.33 0.61 -17.38
N TRP A 203 -11.09 -0.43 -17.05
CA TRP A 203 -12.50 -0.36 -16.70
C TRP A 203 -12.79 -0.36 -15.19
N GLY A 204 -11.78 -0.55 -14.33
CA GLY A 204 -12.00 -0.58 -12.88
C GLY A 204 -11.01 -1.43 -12.09
N TRP A 205 -11.47 -1.92 -10.94
CA TRP A 205 -10.69 -2.84 -10.12
C TRP A 205 -10.67 -4.23 -10.75
N ALA A 206 -9.55 -4.93 -10.62
CA ALA A 206 -9.44 -6.33 -11.03
C ALA A 206 -8.67 -7.13 -9.98
N THR A 207 -9.12 -8.36 -9.74
CA THR A 207 -8.36 -9.32 -8.93
C THR A 207 -7.20 -9.86 -9.74
N VAL A 208 -5.98 -9.46 -9.37
CA VAL A 208 -4.77 -9.79 -10.10
C VAL A 208 -3.93 -10.78 -9.27
N PRO A 209 -3.81 -12.07 -9.66
CA PRO A 209 -3.02 -13.04 -8.89
C PRO A 209 -1.59 -12.57 -8.70
N GLY A 210 -1.03 -12.78 -7.50
CA GLY A 210 0.31 -12.31 -7.15
C GLY A 210 0.35 -10.88 -6.60
N GLU A 211 -0.78 -10.16 -6.62
CA GLU A 211 -0.98 -8.85 -6.01
C GLU A 211 -1.81 -8.93 -4.72
N GLU A 212 -1.88 -10.09 -4.05
CA GLU A 212 -2.64 -10.26 -2.78
C GLU A 212 -2.25 -9.25 -1.69
N PHE A 213 -1.03 -8.70 -1.77
CA PHE A 213 -0.53 -7.66 -0.87
C PHE A 213 -1.40 -6.39 -0.88
N VAL A 214 -2.14 -6.11 -1.96
CA VAL A 214 -2.99 -4.91 -2.07
C VAL A 214 -4.26 -5.01 -1.23
N VAL A 215 -4.78 -6.23 -1.04
CA VAL A 215 -5.99 -6.52 -0.26
C VAL A 215 -5.69 -6.99 1.16
N THR A 216 -4.41 -6.99 1.55
CA THR A 216 -3.99 -7.34 2.91
C THR A 216 -4.34 -6.21 3.87
N ASN A 217 -4.96 -6.54 5.01
CA ASN A 217 -5.30 -5.56 6.02
C ASN A 217 -4.03 -4.83 6.51
N PRO A 218 -3.91 -3.51 6.31
CA PRO A 218 -2.68 -2.81 6.63
C PRO A 218 -2.46 -2.64 8.15
N THR A 219 -3.48 -2.91 8.96
CA THR A 219 -3.41 -2.84 10.43
C THR A 219 -3.19 -4.19 11.11
N ASP A 220 -3.42 -5.30 10.41
CA ASP A 220 -3.15 -6.66 10.91
C ASP A 220 -1.84 -7.19 10.31
N VAL A 221 -0.77 -6.96 11.07
CA VAL A 221 0.62 -7.16 10.62
C VAL A 221 1.37 -8.18 11.48
N VAL A 222 0.64 -9.03 12.21
CA VAL A 222 1.22 -10.03 13.13
C VAL A 222 2.17 -10.97 12.38
N ASP A 223 1.72 -11.52 11.25
CA ASP A 223 2.52 -12.45 10.44
C ASP A 223 3.74 -11.78 9.81
N PHE A 224 3.60 -10.52 9.38
CA PHE A 224 4.73 -9.72 8.92
C PHE A 224 5.81 -9.60 9.99
N TYR A 225 5.44 -9.26 11.23
CA TYR A 225 6.41 -9.11 12.31
C TYR A 225 7.00 -10.44 12.78
N ASN A 226 6.24 -11.53 12.73
CA ASN A 226 6.76 -12.87 12.99
C ASN A 226 7.80 -13.26 11.95
N HIS A 227 7.49 -13.07 10.66
CA HIS A 227 8.42 -13.33 9.57
C HIS A 227 9.67 -12.43 9.64
N LEU A 228 9.50 -11.15 9.97
CA LEU A 228 10.60 -10.21 10.14
C LEU A 228 11.54 -10.66 11.28
N ARG A 229 10.98 -11.10 12.41
CA ARG A 229 11.76 -11.64 13.53
C ARG A 229 12.54 -12.88 13.13
N GLU A 230 11.91 -13.81 12.40
CA GLU A 230 12.58 -15.02 11.91
C GLU A 230 13.78 -14.68 11.02
N LYS A 231 13.61 -13.76 10.06
CA LYS A 231 14.71 -13.30 9.20
C LYS A 231 15.82 -12.59 9.98
N LEU A 232 15.47 -11.80 10.98
CA LEU A 232 16.45 -11.13 11.83
C LEU A 232 17.27 -12.13 12.66
N VAL A 233 16.64 -13.20 13.15
CA VAL A 233 17.30 -14.27 13.91
C VAL A 233 18.17 -15.14 13.00
N SER A 234 17.69 -15.48 11.80
CA SER A 234 18.47 -16.30 10.86
C SER A 234 19.64 -15.53 10.25
N GLY A 235 19.54 -14.20 10.18
CA GLY A 235 20.54 -13.35 9.54
C GLY A 235 20.56 -13.49 8.01
N ASP A 236 19.54 -14.12 7.43
CA ASP A 236 19.39 -14.34 5.98
C ASP A 236 18.94 -13.06 5.26
N PHE A 237 19.75 -12.02 5.39
CA PHE A 237 19.64 -10.84 4.54
C PHE A 237 20.40 -11.10 3.24
N PRO A 238 19.85 -10.69 2.08
CA PRO A 238 20.60 -10.76 0.84
C PRO A 238 21.95 -10.04 1.02
N PRO A 239 23.05 -10.60 0.50
CA PRO A 239 24.35 -9.97 0.62
C PRO A 239 24.29 -8.59 -0.05
N SER A 240 24.48 -7.54 0.74
CA SER A 240 24.62 -6.19 0.20
C SER A 240 25.81 -6.19 -0.77
N PRO A 241 25.67 -5.69 -2.01
CA PRO A 241 26.78 -5.65 -2.94
C PRO A 241 27.93 -4.89 -2.29
N GLU A 242 29.08 -5.55 -2.13
CA GLU A 242 30.29 -4.94 -1.57
C GLU A 242 30.65 -3.71 -2.40
N LYS A 243 30.35 -2.53 -1.86
CA LYS A 243 30.71 -1.28 -2.53
C LYS A 243 32.18 -1.01 -2.29
N VAL A 244 32.88 -0.76 -3.39
CA VAL A 244 34.27 -0.28 -3.42
C VAL A 244 34.38 0.90 -2.46
N LEU A 245 35.26 0.77 -1.46
CA LEU A 245 35.59 1.89 -0.57
C LEU A 245 35.97 3.09 -1.44
N PRO A 246 35.51 4.31 -1.11
CA PRO A 246 35.99 5.50 -1.81
C PRO A 246 37.51 5.49 -1.82
N GLY A 247 38.16 6.07 -2.83
CA GLY A 247 39.62 6.24 -2.79
C GLY A 247 40.07 7.09 -1.59
N PRO A 248 41.38 7.22 -1.32
CA PRO A 248 41.86 8.25 -0.40
C PRO A 248 41.50 9.62 -1.01
N ALA A 249 40.52 10.30 -0.42
CA ALA A 249 40.23 11.68 -0.77
C ALA A 249 41.36 12.55 -0.19
N SER A 250 42.07 13.28 -1.04
CA SER A 250 42.78 14.48 -0.59
C SER A 250 41.77 15.38 0.14
N LEU A 251 42.16 16.06 1.22
CA LEU A 251 41.32 17.04 1.92
C LEU A 251 40.80 18.14 0.96
N ASP A 252 41.51 18.38 -0.15
CA ASP A 252 41.11 19.33 -1.19
C ASP A 252 40.08 18.77 -2.19
N ALA A 253 39.88 17.45 -2.23
CA ALA A 253 39.01 16.78 -3.18
C ALA A 253 37.58 16.51 -2.65
N ASP A 254 37.40 16.41 -1.33
CA ASP A 254 36.10 16.19 -0.70
C ASP A 254 35.57 17.49 -0.06
N PRO A 255 34.63 18.22 -0.72
CA PRO A 255 34.13 19.49 -0.20
C PRO A 255 33.36 19.33 1.11
N PHE A 256 32.89 18.12 1.44
CA PHE A 256 32.10 17.85 2.63
C PHE A 256 32.95 17.60 3.88
N TYR A 257 34.27 17.49 3.74
CA TYR A 257 35.16 17.29 4.90
C TYR A 257 35.15 18.48 5.89
N LYS A 258 34.68 19.65 5.44
CA LYS A 258 34.52 20.86 6.28
C LYS A 258 33.22 20.86 7.09
N LEU A 259 32.27 19.99 6.78
CA LEU A 259 31.02 19.88 7.52
C LEU A 259 31.23 19.01 8.76
N SER A 260 30.46 19.29 9.82
CA SER A 260 30.40 18.37 10.95
C SER A 260 29.71 17.07 10.54
N GLY A 261 30.04 15.96 11.22
CA GLY A 261 29.37 14.68 10.98
C GLY A 261 27.86 14.75 11.17
N GLU A 262 27.38 15.57 12.11
CA GLU A 262 25.96 15.83 12.32
C GLU A 262 25.30 16.45 11.09
N LEU A 263 25.87 17.50 10.51
CA LEU A 263 25.33 18.12 9.29
C LEU A 263 25.33 17.14 8.11
N ILE A 264 26.34 16.29 8.00
CA ILE A 264 26.40 15.24 6.98
C ILE A 264 25.28 14.23 7.20
N CYS A 265 25.03 13.80 8.43
CA CYS A 265 23.92 12.90 8.76
C CYS A 265 22.56 13.52 8.45
N GLU A 266 22.34 14.80 8.78
CA GLU A 266 21.10 15.52 8.45
C GLU A 266 20.89 15.59 6.93
N ILE A 267 21.90 15.98 6.16
CA ILE A 267 21.82 15.96 4.69
C ILE A 267 21.53 14.53 4.21
N ALA A 268 22.25 13.54 4.75
CA ALA A 268 22.09 12.13 4.41
C ALA A 268 20.73 11.54 4.80
N LEU A 269 19.96 12.15 5.71
CA LEU A 269 18.59 11.74 6.05
C LEU A 269 17.54 12.36 5.13
N THR A 270 17.88 13.45 4.43
CA THR A 270 16.93 14.17 3.55
C THR A 270 16.95 13.72 2.10
N VAL A 271 18.06 13.17 1.63
CA VAL A 271 18.21 12.71 0.23
C VAL A 271 17.60 11.32 0.02
N PRO A 272 17.16 10.94 -1.19
CA PRO A 272 16.75 9.57 -1.50
C PRO A 272 17.87 8.52 -1.29
N TYR A 273 17.51 7.25 -1.09
CA TYR A 273 18.47 6.17 -0.84
C TYR A 273 19.52 6.01 -1.95
N ASP A 274 19.10 6.03 -3.23
CA ASP A 274 20.01 5.86 -4.36
C ASP A 274 21.03 7.01 -4.47
N GLU A 275 20.60 8.23 -4.13
CA GLU A 275 21.47 9.40 -4.05
C GLU A 275 22.42 9.31 -2.86
N LEU A 276 21.94 8.86 -1.69
CA LEU A 276 22.79 8.58 -0.53
C LEU A 276 23.89 7.57 -0.88
N LEU A 277 23.53 6.51 -1.58
CA LEU A 277 24.48 5.50 -2.04
C LEU A 277 25.55 6.08 -2.98
N SER A 278 25.17 7.03 -3.82
CA SER A 278 26.08 7.76 -4.72
C SER A 278 26.98 8.73 -3.95
N LEU A 279 26.44 9.44 -2.95
CA LEU A 279 27.22 10.31 -2.07
C LEU A 279 28.22 9.52 -1.23
N ARG A 280 27.83 8.33 -0.73
CA ARG A 280 28.71 7.43 0.02
C ARG A 280 29.83 6.83 -0.82
N SER A 281 29.64 6.67 -2.13
CA SER A 281 30.71 6.20 -3.02
C SER A 281 31.66 7.33 -3.45
N ALA A 282 31.13 8.56 -3.58
CA ALA A 282 31.90 9.73 -4.01
C ALA A 282 32.63 10.46 -2.86
N SER A 283 32.08 10.49 -1.65
CA SER A 283 32.61 11.26 -0.51
C SER A 283 32.95 10.35 0.67
N ARG A 284 34.17 10.52 1.21
CA ARG A 284 34.61 9.79 2.40
C ARG A 284 33.92 10.32 3.64
N ALA A 285 33.62 11.62 3.69
CA ALA A 285 32.92 12.25 4.79
C ALA A 285 31.52 11.62 4.97
N PHE A 286 30.76 11.48 3.87
CA PHE A 286 29.48 10.75 3.86
C PHE A 286 29.64 9.28 4.22
N TYR A 287 30.62 8.59 3.63
CA TYR A 287 30.86 7.18 3.94
C TYR A 287 31.08 6.96 5.44
N ASN A 288 31.91 7.77 6.09
CA ASN A 288 32.26 7.62 7.50
C ASN A 288 31.10 7.99 8.44
N ALA A 289 30.42 9.12 8.20
CA ALA A 289 29.33 9.60 9.05
C ALA A 289 28.15 8.60 9.09
N THR A 290 27.90 7.92 7.97
CA THR A 290 26.76 6.99 7.80
C THR A 290 27.11 5.51 8.06
N GLN A 291 28.23 5.23 8.75
CA GLN A 291 28.53 3.86 9.22
C GLN A 291 27.82 3.50 10.51
N SER A 292 27.41 4.48 11.31
CA SER A 292 26.82 4.21 12.62
C SER A 292 25.49 3.45 12.48
N ASN A 293 25.27 2.47 13.35
CA ASN A 293 24.01 1.73 13.40
C ASN A 293 22.84 2.68 13.73
N GLY A 294 23.10 3.71 14.54
CA GLY A 294 22.13 4.74 14.90
C GLY A 294 21.64 5.55 13.70
N PHE A 295 22.53 5.89 12.74
CA PHE A 295 22.13 6.56 11.51
C PHE A 295 21.09 5.74 10.72
N TRP A 296 21.33 4.45 10.54
CA TRP A 296 20.41 3.58 9.80
C TRP A 296 19.10 3.35 10.53
N ARG A 297 19.13 3.28 11.86
CA ARG A 297 17.90 3.30 12.66
C ARG A 297 17.09 4.58 12.41
N SER A 298 17.72 5.75 12.48
CA SER A 298 17.05 7.02 12.18
C SER A 298 16.53 7.06 10.75
N ARG A 299 17.27 6.50 9.79
CA ARG A 299 16.86 6.42 8.39
C ARG A 299 15.60 5.57 8.20
N ILE A 300 15.50 4.41 8.85
CA ILE A 300 14.27 3.59 8.85
C ILE A 300 13.10 4.39 9.40
N THR A 301 13.28 5.13 10.51
CA THR A 301 12.21 5.96 11.09
C THR A 301 11.72 7.05 10.13
N VAL A 302 12.62 7.65 9.35
CA VAL A 302 12.29 8.72 8.39
C VAL A 302 11.63 8.18 7.14
N ASP A 303 12.20 7.13 6.52
CA ASP A 303 11.73 6.61 5.24
C ASP A 303 10.54 5.66 5.38
N MET A 304 10.44 4.98 6.52
CA MET A 304 9.41 3.97 6.80
C MET A 304 8.64 4.34 8.07
N PRO A 305 7.98 5.53 8.11
CA PRO A 305 7.21 5.94 9.29
C PRO A 305 6.04 4.99 9.57
N TRP A 306 5.63 4.19 8.58
CA TRP A 306 4.64 3.12 8.69
C TRP A 306 5.15 1.89 9.45
N LEU A 307 6.46 1.76 9.66
CA LEU A 307 7.10 0.65 10.37
C LEU A 307 7.27 0.98 11.88
N TRP A 308 6.26 1.63 12.49
CA TRP A 308 6.33 2.15 13.86
C TRP A 308 6.44 1.07 14.94
N GLU A 309 5.89 -0.12 14.69
CA GLU A 309 5.87 -1.23 15.64
C GLU A 309 7.24 -1.92 15.72
N LEU A 310 8.16 -1.61 14.80
CA LEU A 310 9.50 -2.17 14.75
C LEU A 310 10.22 -2.10 16.09
N GLU A 311 10.26 -0.92 16.71
CA GLU A 311 10.98 -0.78 17.97
C GLU A 311 10.34 -1.63 19.08
N THR A 312 9.01 -1.72 19.12
CA THR A 312 8.31 -2.53 20.11
C THR A 312 8.46 -4.03 19.83
N THR A 313 8.38 -4.43 18.58
CA THR A 313 8.56 -5.80 18.11
C THR A 313 9.98 -6.30 18.36
N LEU A 314 10.98 -5.41 18.29
CA LEU A 314 12.40 -5.69 18.40
C LEU A 314 13.01 -5.41 19.78
N LYS A 315 12.22 -4.90 20.75
CA LYS A 315 12.66 -4.70 22.15
C LYS A 315 13.23 -5.96 22.81
N THR A 316 12.88 -7.15 22.31
CA THR A 316 13.36 -8.44 22.81
C THR A 316 14.67 -8.91 22.16
N LEU A 317 15.14 -8.22 21.11
CA LEU A 317 16.29 -8.58 20.26
C LEU A 317 17.44 -7.55 20.35
N THR A 318 17.45 -6.72 21.40
CA THR A 318 18.15 -5.41 21.50
C THR A 318 19.67 -5.41 21.23
N ASP A 319 20.36 -6.54 21.25
CA ASP A 319 21.84 -6.56 21.18
C ASP A 319 22.43 -7.02 19.82
N GLN A 320 21.62 -7.38 18.81
CA GLN A 320 22.14 -8.00 17.57
C GLN A 320 21.64 -7.43 16.24
N ILE A 321 20.88 -6.33 16.25
CA ILE A 321 20.24 -5.84 15.02
C ILE A 321 21.16 -4.90 14.25
N ASP A 322 21.60 -5.37 13.08
CA ASP A 322 22.29 -4.57 12.07
C ASP A 322 21.25 -3.80 11.25
N TYR A 323 20.92 -2.56 11.66
CA TYR A 323 19.92 -1.73 10.98
C TYR A 323 20.34 -1.37 9.56
N LYS A 324 21.64 -1.39 9.25
CA LYS A 324 22.14 -1.20 7.89
C LYS A 324 21.72 -2.34 6.98
N LYS A 325 21.83 -3.59 7.45
CA LYS A 325 21.37 -4.77 6.70
C LYS A 325 19.86 -4.87 6.64
N LEU A 326 19.16 -4.45 7.69
CA LEU A 326 17.69 -4.43 7.70
C LEU A 326 17.14 -3.43 6.67
N TYR A 327 17.81 -2.29 6.51
CA TYR A 327 17.37 -1.26 5.57
C TYR A 327 17.71 -1.60 4.10
N ALA A 328 18.86 -2.23 3.85
CA ALA A 328 19.44 -2.39 2.51
C ALA A 328 18.95 -3.63 1.75
#